data_AF-A0A1F6I5B4-F1
#
_entry.id   AF-A0A1F6I5B4-F1
#
_cell.length_a   1.000
_cell.length_b   1.000
_cell.length_c   1.000
_cell.angle_alpha   90.00
_cell.angle_beta   90.00
_cell.angle_gamma   90.00
#
_symmetry.space_group_name_H-M   'P 1'
#
loop_
_entity.id
_entity.type
_entity.pdbx_description
1 polymer ?
#
loop_
_entity_poly.entity_id
_entity_poly.type
_entity_poly.pdbx_seq_one_letter_code
_entity_poly.pdbx_strand_id
1 'polypeptide(L)'
;MSRENIFIPFLLISLFFELTIIPFPFVFLFSLILYALYPTERTVILTMLIAVLADILNVAVIGGTSLALLIGYLFLDYYKKAFDTRDWRILLLILLLSTFIYSNIFSYETNLLIYLFLFAGVWIVIHYFVRDNKHVWLE
;
A
#
# COMPACT_ATOMS: atom_id res chain seq x y z
N MET A 1 -23.05 4.95 1.87
CA MET A 1 -21.69 5.30 1.40
C MET A 1 -21.08 4.05 0.80
N SER A 2 -20.52 4.10 -0.41
CA SER A 2 -19.73 2.96 -0.91
C SER A 2 -18.50 2.78 -0.02
N ARG A 3 -18.07 1.53 0.22
CA ARG A 3 -16.88 1.22 1.03
C ARG A 3 -15.63 1.95 0.51
N GLU A 4 -15.64 2.31 -0.77
CA GLU A 4 -14.63 3.11 -1.47
C GLU A 4 -14.41 4.51 -0.92
N ASN A 5 -15.46 5.17 -0.42
CA ASN A 5 -15.35 6.54 0.08
C ASN A 5 -14.64 6.61 1.46
N ILE A 6 -14.45 5.46 2.12
CA ILE A 6 -13.67 5.36 3.36
C ILE A 6 -12.15 5.46 3.06
N PHE A 7 -11.71 5.20 1.82
CA PHE A 7 -10.29 5.17 1.47
C PHE A 7 -9.64 6.54 1.35
N ILE A 8 -10.41 7.57 0.97
CA ILE A 8 -9.90 8.94 0.87
C ILE A 8 -9.37 9.44 2.22
N PRO A 9 -10.14 9.32 3.34
CA PRO A 9 -9.62 9.62 4.67
C PRO A 9 -8.35 8.84 5.01
N PHE A 10 -8.29 7.54 4.70
CA PHE A 10 -7.12 6.71 5.03
C PHE A 10 -5.85 7.16 4.30
N LEU A 11 -5.96 7.46 3.00
CA LEU A 11 -4.82 7.95 2.22
C LEU A 11 -4.35 9.34 2.67
N LEU A 12 -5.28 10.23 3.03
CA LEU A 12 -4.94 11.54 3.58
C LEU A 12 -4.29 11.42 4.97
N ILE A 13 -4.78 10.51 5.82
CA ILE A 13 -4.16 10.21 7.11
C ILE A 13 -2.74 9.65 6.88
N SER A 14 -2.55 8.72 5.93
CA SER A 14 -1.22 8.19 5.63
C SER A 14 -0.25 9.26 5.16
N LEU A 15 -0.72 10.19 4.33
CA LEU A 15 0.05 11.34 3.87
C LEU A 15 0.47 12.23 5.06
N PHE A 16 -0.45 12.48 6.00
CA PHE A 16 -0.14 13.24 7.21
C PHE A 16 0.93 12.55 8.07
N PHE A 17 0.78 11.25 8.34
CA PHE A 17 1.74 10.49 9.16
C PHE A 17 3.14 10.45 8.54
N GLU A 18 3.22 10.22 7.22
CA GLU A 18 4.47 10.16 6.46
C GLU A 18 5.22 11.50 6.48
N LEU A 19 4.50 12.62 6.37
CA LEU A 19 5.11 13.94 6.32
C LEU A 19 5.44 14.52 7.71
N THR A 20 4.73 14.10 8.77
CA THR A 20 4.78 14.82 10.06
C THR A 20 5.21 14.01 11.27
N ILE A 21 5.05 12.68 11.26
CA ILE A 21 5.25 11.86 12.48
C ILE A 21 6.40 10.89 12.30
N ILE A 22 6.37 10.06 11.26
CA ILE A 22 7.37 9.01 11.03
C ILE A 22 7.74 9.00 9.54
N PRO A 23 9.03 9.14 9.18
CA PRO A 23 9.50 9.09 7.79
C PRO A 23 9.47 7.65 7.29
N PHE A 24 8.26 7.14 7.07
CA PHE A 24 7.97 5.81 6.55
C PHE A 24 7.04 5.95 5.34
N PRO A 25 7.22 5.15 4.27
CA PRO A 25 6.47 5.28 3.01
C PRO A 25 5.03 4.76 3.14
N PHE A 26 4.22 5.40 3.99
CA PHE A 26 2.84 5.01 4.25
C PHE A 26 1.97 5.17 3.01
N VAL A 27 2.14 6.26 2.25
CA VAL A 27 1.38 6.50 1.01
C VAL A 27 1.60 5.35 0.04
N PHE A 28 2.85 4.90 -0.12
CA PHE A 28 3.18 3.75 -0.97
C PHE A 28 2.52 2.45 -0.45
N LEU A 29 2.76 2.11 0.82
CA LEU A 29 2.25 0.87 1.42
C LEU A 29 0.72 0.80 1.37
N PHE A 30 0.03 1.84 1.83
CA PHE A 30 -1.44 1.85 1.86
C PHE A 30 -2.04 1.85 0.46
N SER A 31 -1.41 2.50 -0.52
CA SER A 31 -1.86 2.45 -1.91
C SER A 31 -1.82 1.03 -2.47
N LEU A 32 -0.75 0.26 -2.19
CA LEU A 32 -0.68 -1.15 -2.57
C LEU A 32 -1.72 -2.02 -1.86
N ILE A 33 -1.94 -1.82 -0.56
CA ILE A 33 -2.99 -2.53 0.20
C ILE A 33 -4.37 -2.23 -0.39
N LEU A 34 -4.65 -0.96 -0.69
CA LEU A 34 -5.92 -0.54 -1.27
C LEU A 34 -6.16 -1.16 -2.64
N TYR A 35 -5.14 -1.16 -3.50
CA TYR A 35 -5.24 -1.79 -4.82
C TYR A 35 -5.39 -3.31 -4.73
N ALA A 36 -4.71 -3.96 -3.77
CA ALA A 36 -4.85 -5.39 -3.54
C ALA A 36 -6.31 -5.76 -3.18
N LEU A 37 -6.96 -4.95 -2.35
CA LEU A 37 -8.35 -5.15 -1.89
C LEU A 37 -9.40 -4.68 -2.92
N TYR A 38 -9.16 -3.57 -3.62
CA TYR A 38 -10.11 -2.94 -4.54
C TYR A 38 -9.41 -2.52 -5.85
N PRO A 39 -9.16 -3.46 -6.77
CA PRO A 39 -8.42 -3.23 -8.00
C PRO A 39 -9.28 -2.52 -9.06
N THR A 40 -9.71 -1.29 -8.77
CA THR A 40 -10.52 -0.45 -9.68
C THR A 40 -9.68 0.66 -10.31
N GLU A 41 -10.04 1.11 -11.51
CA GLU A 41 -9.40 2.26 -12.17
C GLU A 41 -9.41 3.51 -11.28
N ARG A 42 -10.51 3.71 -10.53
CA ARG A 42 -10.65 4.81 -9.57
C ARG A 42 -9.59 4.75 -8.47
N THR A 43 -9.30 3.57 -7.92
CA THR A 43 -8.24 3.37 -6.91
C THR A 43 -6.87 3.76 -7.48
N VAL A 44 -6.58 3.33 -8.71
CA VAL A 44 -5.31 3.64 -9.39
C VAL A 44 -5.16 5.15 -9.60
N ILE A 45 -6.16 5.80 -10.19
CA ILE A 45 -6.11 7.25 -10.47
C ILE A 45 -5.93 8.03 -9.16
N LEU A 46 -6.68 7.68 -8.11
CA LEU A 46 -6.65 8.40 -6.84
C LEU A 46 -5.31 8.25 -6.10
N THR A 47 -4.79 7.02 -6.01
CA THR A 47 -3.49 6.75 -5.37
C THR A 47 -2.34 7.41 -6.14
N MET A 48 -2.40 7.44 -7.48
CA MET A 48 -1.43 8.15 -8.31
C MET A 48 -1.43 9.66 -8.04
N LEU A 49 -2.60 10.28 -7.95
CA LEU A 49 -2.72 11.71 -7.63
C LEU A 49 -2.16 12.04 -6.25
N ILE A 50 -2.47 11.21 -5.24
CA ILE A 50 -1.96 11.40 -3.88
C ILE A 50 -0.45 11.17 -3.81
N ALA A 51 0.08 10.21 -4.56
CA ALA A 51 1.52 9.99 -4.68
C ALA A 51 2.26 11.19 -5.29
N VAL A 52 1.71 11.81 -6.33
CA VAL A 52 2.27 13.06 -6.89
C VAL A 52 2.25 14.17 -5.85
N LEU A 53 1.16 14.32 -5.09
CA LEU A 53 1.09 15.29 -4.00
C LEU A 53 2.13 15.01 -2.92
N ALA A 54 2.35 13.74 -2.55
CA ALA A 54 3.37 13.34 -1.60
C ALA A 54 4.77 13.73 -2.10
N ASP A 55 5.10 13.45 -3.37
CA ASP A 55 6.39 13.81 -3.95
C ASP A 55 6.63 15.32 -3.94
N ILE A 56 5.61 16.11 -4.29
CA ILE A 56 5.66 17.57 -4.29
C ILE A 56 5.90 18.10 -2.87
N LEU A 57 5.19 17.57 -1.87
CA LEU A 57 5.27 18.02 -0.49
C LEU A 57 6.59 17.61 0.20
N ASN A 58 7.20 16.51 -0.22
CA ASN A 58 8.43 15.97 0.37
C ASN A 58 9.71 16.44 -0.35
N VAL A 59 9.59 17.31 -1.36
CA VAL A 59 10.71 17.77 -2.23
C VAL A 59 11.49 16.57 -2.81
N ALA A 60 10.77 15.50 -3.14
CA ALA A 60 11.32 14.33 -3.80
C ALA A 60 11.23 14.48 -5.33
N VAL A 61 11.80 13.53 -6.07
CA VAL A 61 11.65 13.46 -7.53
C VAL A 61 10.16 13.29 -7.86
N ILE A 62 9.53 14.34 -8.40
CA ILE A 62 8.09 14.37 -8.72
C ILE A 62 7.74 13.21 -9.68
N GLY A 63 6.79 12.37 -9.27
CA GLY A 63 6.32 11.21 -10.03
C GLY A 63 7.08 9.91 -9.71
N GLY A 64 8.11 9.96 -8.86
CA GLY A 64 8.85 8.79 -8.41
C GLY A 64 7.96 7.81 -7.64
N THR A 65 7.18 8.30 -6.69
CA THR A 65 6.23 7.45 -5.93
C THR A 65 5.18 6.84 -6.87
N SER A 66 4.63 7.64 -7.78
CA SER A 66 3.62 7.19 -8.75
C SER A 66 4.15 6.09 -9.67
N LEU A 67 5.38 6.22 -10.17
CA LEU A 67 6.00 5.22 -11.04
C LEU A 67 6.26 3.92 -10.28
N ALA A 68 6.72 4.01 -9.02
CA ALA A 68 6.88 2.84 -8.17
C ALA A 68 5.55 2.14 -7.89
N LEU A 69 4.46 2.89 -7.65
CA LEU A 69 3.12 2.34 -7.49
C LEU A 69 2.64 1.62 -8.75
N LEU A 70 2.92 2.18 -9.93
CA LEU A 70 2.53 1.56 -11.20
C LEU A 70 3.19 0.19 -11.35
N ILE A 71 4.49 0.12 -11.09
CA ILE A 71 5.25 -1.13 -11.09
C ILE A 71 4.67 -2.10 -10.05
N GLY A 72 4.38 -1.62 -8.84
CA GLY A 72 3.77 -2.44 -7.79
C GLY A 72 2.40 -3.01 -8.16
N TYR A 73 1.55 -2.23 -8.82
CA TYR A 73 0.24 -2.69 -9.31
C TYR A 73 0.38 -3.77 -10.38
N LEU A 74 1.30 -3.59 -11.33
CA LEU A 74 1.59 -4.61 -12.35
C LEU A 74 2.10 -5.92 -11.71
N PHE A 75 2.94 -5.84 -10.68
CA PHE A 75 3.38 -7.01 -9.93
C PHE A 75 2.23 -7.70 -9.19
N LEU A 76 1.33 -6.93 -8.57
CA LEU A 76 0.15 -7.47 -7.88
C LEU A 76 -0.82 -8.15 -8.85
N ASP A 77 -1.03 -7.57 -10.04
CA ASP A 77 -1.85 -8.17 -11.09
C ASP A 77 -1.24 -9.47 -11.62
N TYR A 78 0.09 -9.48 -11.85
CA TYR A 78 0.79 -10.69 -12.25
C TYR A 78 0.68 -11.77 -11.17
N TYR A 79 0.87 -11.39 -9.90
CA TYR A 79 0.70 -12.28 -8.76
C TYR A 79 -0.71 -12.90 -8.71
N LYS A 80 -1.76 -12.08 -8.83
CA LYS A 80 -3.15 -12.54 -8.83
C LYS A 80 -3.46 -13.51 -9.99
N LYS A 81 -2.78 -13.36 -11.13
CA LYS A 81 -2.93 -14.25 -12.28
C LYS A 81 -2.12 -15.55 -12.15
N ALA A 82 -0.94 -15.48 -11.53
CA ALA A 82 -0.01 -16.61 -11.42
C ALA A 82 -0.31 -17.54 -10.24
N PHE A 83 -0.87 -17.02 -9.15
CA PHE A 83 -1.14 -17.76 -7.93
C PHE A 83 -2.63 -17.78 -7.64
N ASP A 84 -3.14 -18.94 -7.20
CA ASP A 84 -4.50 -19.08 -6.69
C ASP A 84 -4.64 -18.14 -5.48
N THR A 85 -5.48 -17.11 -5.59
CA THR A 85 -5.51 -15.86 -4.82
C THR A 85 -5.82 -16.01 -3.31
N ARG A 86 -5.85 -17.24 -2.82
CA ARG A 86 -6.26 -17.61 -1.45
C ARG A 86 -5.18 -17.39 -0.39
N ASP A 87 -3.91 -17.33 -0.76
CA ASP A 87 -2.83 -17.19 0.24
C ASP A 87 -2.43 -15.71 0.47
N TRP A 88 -3.20 -15.04 1.33
CA TRP A 88 -2.96 -13.67 1.79
C TRP A 88 -1.58 -13.47 2.45
N ARG A 89 -0.91 -14.55 2.87
CA ARG A 89 0.43 -14.50 3.49
C ARG A 89 1.49 -14.11 2.46
N ILE A 90 1.37 -14.61 1.24
CA ILE A 90 2.30 -14.28 0.14
C ILE A 90 2.09 -12.82 -0.28
N LEU A 91 0.83 -12.35 -0.32
CA LEU A 91 0.54 -10.93 -0.54
C LEU A 91 1.21 -10.04 0.52
N LEU A 92 1.15 -10.42 1.79
CA LEU A 92 1.84 -9.69 2.86
C LEU A 92 3.35 -9.67 2.69
N LEU A 93 3.94 -10.79 2.26
CA LEU A 93 5.37 -10.85 1.95
C LEU A 93 5.73 -9.92 0.78
N ILE A 94 4.91 -9.87 -0.27
CA ILE A 94 5.09 -8.97 -1.41
C ILE A 94 4.99 -7.51 -0.97
N LEU A 95 4.01 -7.17 -0.14
CA LEU A 95 3.85 -5.83 0.43
C LEU A 95 5.07 -5.44 1.28
N LEU A 96 5.59 -6.37 2.09
CA LEU A 96 6.80 -6.16 2.90
C LEU A 96 8.01 -5.88 2.04
N LEU A 97 8.29 -6.76 1.08
CA LEU A 97 9.45 -6.65 0.21
C LEU A 97 9.38 -5.39 -0.66
N SER A 98 8.23 -5.11 -1.26
CA SER A 98 8.05 -3.91 -2.09
C SER A 98 8.23 -2.63 -1.30
N THR A 99 7.66 -2.56 -0.09
CA THR A 99 7.77 -1.37 0.77
C THR A 99 9.20 -1.18 1.31
N PHE A 100 9.88 -2.28 1.63
CA PHE A 100 11.30 -2.26 2.02
C PHE A 100 12.22 -1.85 0.86
N ILE A 101 12.00 -2.37 -0.36
CA ILE A 101 12.77 -1.98 -1.54
C ILE A 101 12.54 -0.50 -1.84
N TYR A 102 11.28 -0.07 -1.82
CA TYR A 102 10.89 1.32 -2.04
C TYR A 102 11.59 2.27 -1.05
N SER A 103 11.55 1.94 0.24
CA SER A 103 12.17 2.79 1.26
C SER A 103 13.68 2.94 1.11
N ASN A 104 14.37 1.89 0.66
CA ASN A 104 15.80 1.95 0.35
C ASN A 104 16.09 2.85 -0.88
N ILE A 105 15.27 2.77 -1.93
CA ILE A 105 15.46 3.58 -3.15
C ILE A 105 15.26 5.07 -2.88
N PHE A 106 14.22 5.41 -2.10
CA PHE A 106 13.85 6.80 -1.82
C PHE A 106 14.39 7.32 -0.47
N SER A 107 15.39 6.65 0.10
CA SER A 107 16.14 7.10 1.29
C SER A 107 15.29 7.37 2.53
N TYR A 108 14.21 6.63 2.74
CA TYR A 108 13.47 6.64 4.00
C TYR A 108 14.31 5.99 5.11
N GLU A 109 14.04 6.33 6.38
CA GLU A 109 14.71 5.68 7.50
C GLU A 109 14.45 4.17 7.47
N THR A 110 15.52 3.41 7.27
CA THR A 110 15.49 1.96 7.08
C THR A 110 15.70 1.25 8.40
N ASN A 111 14.82 1.50 9.37
CA ASN A 111 14.82 0.77 10.62
C ASN A 111 13.97 -0.49 10.51
N LEU A 112 14.62 -1.63 10.27
CA LEU A 112 13.97 -2.94 10.10
C LEU A 112 12.92 -3.26 11.19
N LEU A 113 13.15 -2.84 12.44
CA LEU A 113 12.20 -3.06 13.52
C LEU A 113 10.87 -2.32 13.28
N ILE A 114 10.92 -1.10 12.76
CA ILE A 114 9.72 -0.32 12.42
C ILE A 114 8.93 -1.03 11.31
N TYR A 115 9.60 -1.55 10.28
CA TYR A 115 8.94 -2.35 9.24
C TYR A 115 8.26 -3.58 9.85
N LEU A 116 8.96 -4.34 10.70
CA LEU A 116 8.39 -5.53 11.33
C LEU A 116 7.17 -5.21 12.20
N PHE A 117 7.20 -4.12 12.98
CA PHE A 117 6.05 -3.71 13.81
C PHE A 117 4.85 -3.29 12.96
N LEU A 118 5.06 -2.46 11.93
CA LEU A 118 3.99 -2.05 11.03
C LEU A 118 3.39 -3.24 10.28
N PHE A 119 4.24 -4.15 9.80
CA PHE A 119 3.78 -5.36 9.11
C PHE A 119 3.07 -6.35 10.04
N ALA A 120 3.49 -6.47 11.30
CA ALA A 120 2.73 -7.23 12.30
C ALA A 120 1.33 -6.62 12.53
N GLY A 121 1.23 -5.28 12.55
CA GLY A 121 -0.05 -4.58 12.62
C GLY A 121 -0.95 -4.87 11.41
N VAL A 122 -0.42 -4.72 10.19
CA VAL A 122 -1.15 -5.03 8.95
C VAL A 122 -1.56 -6.51 8.90
N TRP A 123 -0.67 -7.42 9.34
CA TRP A 123 -0.96 -8.84 9.45
C TRP A 123 -2.17 -9.10 10.35
N ILE A 124 -2.22 -8.50 11.54
CA ILE A 124 -3.34 -8.67 12.49
C ILE A 124 -4.64 -8.15 11.86
N VAL A 125 -4.61 -6.99 11.21
CA VAL A 125 -5.77 -6.39 10.55
C VAL A 125 -6.28 -7.29 9.42
N ILE A 126 -5.40 -7.71 8.50
CA ILE A 126 -5.78 -8.59 7.39
C ILE A 126 -6.30 -9.93 7.92
N HIS A 127 -5.63 -10.52 8.91
CA HIS A 127 -6.07 -11.77 9.52
C HIS A 127 -7.48 -11.66 10.12
N TYR A 128 -7.78 -10.56 10.81
CA TYR A 128 -9.09 -10.29 11.37
C TYR A 128 -10.17 -10.16 10.27
N PHE A 129 -9.90 -9.39 9.21
CA PHE A 129 -10.83 -9.22 8.09
C PHE A 129 -11.05 -10.51 7.29
N VAL A 130 -10.02 -11.31 7.06
CA VAL A 130 -10.12 -12.61 6.36
C VAL A 130 -10.89 -13.63 7.21
N ARG A 131 -10.71 -13.60 8.53
CA ARG A 131 -11.42 -14.50 9.46
C ARG A 131 -12.92 -14.18 9.53
N ASP A 132 -13.29 -12.91 9.58
CA ASP A 132 -14.69 -12.47 9.69
C ASP A 132 -15.42 -12.48 8.34
N ASN A 133 -14.71 -12.28 7.22
CA ASN A 133 -15.31 -12.29 5.88
C ASN A 133 -14.71 -13.40 5.01
N LYS A 134 -15.29 -14.61 5.10
CA LYS A 134 -15.06 -15.67 4.10
C LYS A 134 -15.43 -15.28 2.65
N HIS A 135 -16.18 -14.18 2.46
CA HIS A 135 -16.75 -13.77 1.18
C HIS A 135 -16.12 -12.54 0.51
N VAL A 136 -15.25 -11.78 1.18
CA VAL A 136 -14.65 -10.56 0.56
C VAL A 136 -13.57 -10.90 -0.48
N TRP A 137 -13.12 -12.16 -0.52
CA TRP A 137 -12.12 -12.67 -1.48
C TRP A 137 -12.74 -13.48 -2.63
N LEU A 138 -14.08 -13.56 -2.73
CA LEU A 138 -14.80 -14.45 -3.66
C LEU A 138 -15.64 -13.73 -4.73
N GLU A 139 -15.48 -12.42 -4.90
CA GLU A 139 -16.05 -11.68 -6.03
C GLU A 139 -14.95 -10.97 -6.83
#